data_AF-A0A538IZR0-F1
#
_entry.id   AF-A0A538IZR0-F1
#
_cell.length_a   1.000
_cell.length_b   1.000
_cell.length_c   1.000
_cell.angle_alpha   90.00
_cell.angle_beta   90.00
_cell.angle_gamma   90.00
#
_symmetry.space_group_name_H-M   'P 1'
#
loop_
_entity.id
_entity.type
_entity.pdbx_description
1 polymer ?
#
loop_
_entity_poly.entity_id
_entity_poly.type
_entity_poly.pdbx_seq_one_letter_code
_entity_poly.pdbx_strand_id
1 'polypeptide(L)'
;MRALPIAIACALLLLLAAPAAAAERPPHFWHTAAQAVTIADKQPMVRRLAARDPSLRGRAHVADLGLWLVVYRDARGVKARVQVEDRTGDVLEQSPYAYPRTGGRLGSARVNAELIALALTIVLLGFFFDFRRPLRWRNADLVALLSLGAAVALFDRGHPLVAVPLVYPPLVYLGARLAWLGFRRADRSGSPLGTWAGNRVLVVGLAALVFGRIAANLLIGGVGDVGYASVFGAASIHEGWPLYVADHAHLDTYGPITYLAYLPFEHIWPLKNLVHGYLPAAHAAAITFDVLTMLGLLILGSRLRDRRLGLMLAFAWAACPFTFLTLIANTNDGLVPLFVVAALVAFSSP
;
A
#
# COMPACT_ATOMS: atom_id res chain seq x y z
N MET A 1 20.84 -14.83 -4.89
CA MET A 1 20.24 -15.07 -3.56
C MET A 1 21.15 -14.46 -2.50
N ARG A 2 20.84 -13.24 -1.99
CA ARG A 2 21.38 -12.57 -0.78
C ARG A 2 21.02 -11.08 -0.86
N ALA A 3 19.73 -10.78 -0.85
CA ALA A 3 19.20 -9.41 -0.74
C ALA A 3 18.21 -9.29 0.44
N LEU A 4 18.29 -10.24 1.38
CA LEU A 4 17.49 -10.27 2.61
C LEU A 4 18.21 -9.80 3.90
N PRO A 5 19.55 -9.55 3.97
CA PRO A 5 20.15 -9.21 5.26
C PRO A 5 20.26 -7.70 5.55
N ILE A 6 20.13 -6.80 4.57
CA ILE A 6 20.49 -5.38 4.77
C ILE A 6 19.39 -4.60 5.54
N ALA A 7 18.12 -4.84 5.23
CA ALA A 7 17.01 -4.19 5.95
C ALA A 7 16.89 -4.65 7.41
N ILE A 8 17.18 -5.93 7.67
CA ILE A 8 17.25 -6.47 9.04
C ILE A 8 18.50 -5.94 9.77
N ALA A 9 19.63 -5.79 9.08
CA ALA A 9 20.86 -5.26 9.65
C ALA A 9 20.76 -3.78 10.06
N CYS A 10 20.12 -2.92 9.26
CA CYS A 10 19.94 -1.50 9.62
C CYS A 10 18.94 -1.32 10.78
N ALA A 11 17.85 -2.10 10.82
CA ALA A 11 16.95 -2.13 11.96
C ALA A 11 17.64 -2.66 13.23
N LEU A 12 18.58 -3.61 13.10
CA LEU A 12 19.44 -4.06 14.19
C LEU A 12 20.47 -3.00 14.62
N LEU A 13 21.03 -2.23 13.68
CA LEU A 13 22.01 -1.18 13.95
C LEU A 13 21.41 -0.01 14.75
N LEU A 14 20.16 0.39 14.47
CA LEU A 14 19.41 1.33 15.31
C LEU A 14 18.99 0.74 16.67
N LEU A 15 18.89 -0.59 16.77
CA LEU A 15 18.72 -1.30 18.05
C LEU A 15 20.02 -1.38 18.86
N LEU A 16 21.17 -1.23 18.20
CA LEU A 16 22.53 -1.23 18.77
C LEU A 16 23.10 0.18 18.99
N ALA A 17 22.48 1.22 18.40
CA ALA A 17 22.87 2.60 18.64
C ALA A 17 22.69 2.94 20.13
N ALA A 18 23.78 3.31 20.78
CA ALA A 18 23.75 3.71 22.18
C ALA A 18 22.75 4.89 22.34
N PRO A 19 21.89 4.86 23.37
CA PRO A 19 21.05 6.01 23.68
C PRO A 19 21.96 7.22 23.95
N ALA A 20 21.59 8.38 23.41
CA ALA A 20 22.28 9.62 23.71
C ALA A 20 22.15 9.91 25.22
N ALA A 21 23.21 10.42 25.84
CA ALA A 21 23.12 10.77 27.25
C ALA A 21 22.09 11.89 27.45
N ALA A 22 21.37 11.90 28.57
CA ALA A 22 20.22 12.78 28.77
C ALA A 22 20.55 14.29 28.60
N ALA A 23 21.78 14.68 28.97
CA ALA A 23 22.29 16.05 28.83
C ALA A 23 23.00 16.31 27.50
N GLU A 24 23.18 15.29 26.67
CA GLU A 24 23.90 15.39 25.41
C GLU A 24 23.07 16.17 24.40
N ARG A 25 23.70 17.21 23.85
CA ARG A 25 23.26 17.94 22.68
C ARG A 25 24.27 17.63 21.57
N PRO A 26 23.91 16.76 20.62
CA PRO A 26 24.75 16.47 19.47
C PRO A 26 25.09 17.75 18.70
N PRO A 27 26.21 17.78 17.97
CA PRO A 27 26.53 18.89 17.07
C PRO A 27 25.36 19.15 16.10
N HIS A 28 25.03 20.42 15.88
CA HIS A 28 23.94 20.87 14.99
C HIS A 28 22.51 20.54 15.46
N PHE A 29 22.35 20.15 16.73
CA PHE A 29 21.05 19.99 17.36
C PHE A 29 20.73 21.14 18.33
N TRP A 30 19.46 21.55 18.39
CA TRP A 30 18.90 22.57 19.28
C TRP A 30 18.39 21.95 20.59
N HIS A 31 17.72 20.81 20.53
CA HIS A 31 17.24 20.09 21.71
C HIS A 31 18.28 19.10 22.26
N THR A 32 18.17 18.80 23.55
CA THR A 32 18.88 17.67 24.16
C THR A 32 18.07 16.39 24.05
N ALA A 33 18.72 15.24 24.26
CA ALA A 33 18.04 13.95 24.37
C ALA A 33 16.87 13.98 25.38
N ALA A 34 17.06 14.62 26.55
CA ALA A 34 15.99 14.76 27.55
C ALA A 34 14.83 15.66 27.08
N GLN A 35 15.12 16.74 26.34
CA GLN A 35 14.09 17.61 25.78
C GLN A 35 13.28 16.87 24.72
N ALA A 36 13.92 16.08 23.86
CA ALA A 36 13.23 15.23 22.89
C ALA A 36 12.31 14.20 23.56
N VAL A 37 12.77 13.53 24.63
CA VAL A 37 11.91 12.62 25.44
C VAL A 37 10.73 13.38 26.04
N THR A 38 10.97 14.57 26.59
CA THR A 38 9.90 15.40 27.19
C THR A 38 8.84 15.81 26.16
N ILE A 39 9.25 16.12 24.94
CA ILE A 39 8.33 16.41 23.83
C ILE A 39 7.54 15.16 23.46
N ALA A 40 8.20 14.01 23.34
CA ALA A 40 7.57 12.73 23.03
C ALA A 40 6.58 12.26 24.12
N ASP A 41 6.88 12.50 25.40
CA ASP A 41 6.02 12.12 26.54
C ASP A 41 4.68 12.86 26.55
N LYS A 42 4.60 14.02 25.90
CA LYS A 42 3.35 14.78 25.77
C LYS A 42 2.37 14.12 24.79
N GLN A 43 2.83 13.19 23.97
CA GLN A 43 1.99 12.55 22.96
C GLN A 43 0.87 11.71 23.61
N PRO A 44 -0.41 11.89 23.22
CA PRO A 44 -1.54 11.20 23.85
C PRO A 44 -1.41 9.67 23.88
N MET A 45 -0.76 9.09 22.88
CA MET A 45 -0.51 7.65 22.84
C MET A 45 0.53 7.20 23.86
N VAL A 46 1.64 7.92 24.01
CA VAL A 46 2.67 7.63 25.01
C VAL A 46 2.09 7.73 26.41
N ARG A 47 1.30 8.77 26.70
CA ARG A 47 0.59 8.92 27.98
C ARG A 47 -0.33 7.74 28.28
N ARG A 48 -1.05 7.24 27.28
CA ARG A 48 -1.91 6.04 27.42
C ARG A 48 -1.10 4.77 27.67
N LEU A 49 0.05 4.61 27.01
CA LEU A 49 0.94 3.47 27.22
C LEU A 49 1.57 3.51 28.61
N ALA A 50 2.10 4.66 29.03
CA ALA A 50 2.70 4.86 30.35
C ALA A 50 1.68 4.65 31.50
N ALA A 51 0.41 5.03 31.29
CA ALA A 51 -0.66 4.75 32.25
C ALA A 51 -0.99 3.26 32.40
N ARG A 52 -0.77 2.46 31.34
CA ARG A 52 -0.99 1.00 31.35
C ARG A 52 0.24 0.23 31.83
N ASP A 53 1.42 0.79 31.61
CA ASP A 53 2.69 0.17 31.95
C ASP A 53 3.64 1.20 32.59
N PRO A 54 3.69 1.27 33.93
CA PRO A 54 4.60 2.14 34.66
C PRO A 54 6.10 1.82 34.43
N SER A 55 6.41 0.64 33.89
CA SER A 55 7.79 0.23 33.60
C SER A 55 8.32 0.79 32.28
N LEU A 56 7.46 1.44 31.49
CA LEU A 56 7.83 2.04 30.21
C LEU A 56 8.91 3.12 30.38
N ARG A 57 9.98 3.04 29.59
CA ARG A 57 11.07 4.03 29.59
C ARG A 57 11.36 4.51 28.17
N GLY A 58 11.29 5.82 27.95
CA GLY A 58 11.70 6.47 26.71
C GLY A 58 13.20 6.78 26.73
N ARG A 59 13.89 6.49 25.61
CA ARG A 59 15.28 6.90 25.38
C ARG A 59 15.39 7.54 24.02
N ALA A 60 15.99 8.73 23.95
CA ALA A 60 16.25 9.41 22.69
C ALA A 60 17.54 8.89 22.05
N HIS A 61 17.47 8.72 20.74
CA HIS A 61 18.58 8.40 19.87
C HIS A 61 18.64 9.49 18.80
N VAL A 62 19.86 9.88 18.43
CA VAL A 62 20.05 10.65 17.20
C VAL A 62 19.67 9.73 16.06
N ALA A 63 18.60 10.08 15.38
CA ALA A 63 18.28 9.46 14.12
C ALA A 63 19.14 10.17 13.08
N ASP A 64 18.73 11.36 12.63
CA ASP A 64 19.34 12.09 11.50
C ASP A 64 19.83 13.47 11.91
N LEU A 65 20.46 14.21 11.00
CA LEU A 65 20.62 15.66 11.15
C LEU A 65 19.28 16.34 11.45
N GLY A 66 19.14 16.86 12.68
CA GLY A 66 17.94 17.55 13.12
C GLY A 66 16.74 16.65 13.47
N LEU A 67 16.95 15.34 13.67
CA LEU A 67 15.89 14.40 14.01
C LEU A 67 16.23 13.52 15.21
N TRP A 68 15.37 13.58 16.23
CA TRP A 68 15.40 12.68 17.38
C TRP A 68 14.44 11.51 17.21
N LEU A 69 14.88 10.30 17.52
CA LEU A 69 14.03 9.13 17.67
C LEU A 69 13.96 8.72 19.14
N VAL A 70 12.80 8.91 19.76
CA VAL A 70 12.53 8.47 21.13
C VAL A 70 11.92 7.08 21.11
N VAL A 71 12.65 6.09 21.62
CA VAL A 71 12.23 4.69 21.68
C VAL A 71 11.79 4.34 23.10
N TYR A 72 10.53 3.92 23.24
CA TYR A 72 9.94 3.45 24.49
C TYR A 72 10.03 1.93 24.60
N ARG A 73 10.62 1.45 25.69
CA ARG A 73 10.81 0.02 25.97
C ARG A 73 10.29 -0.35 27.34
N ASP A 74 9.81 -1.59 27.48
CA ASP A 74 9.50 -2.27 28.74
C ASP A 74 10.29 -3.60 28.83
N ALA A 75 10.01 -4.42 29.85
CA ALA A 75 10.61 -5.75 30.02
C ALA A 75 10.29 -6.74 28.88
N ARG A 76 9.27 -6.46 28.05
CA ARG A 76 8.82 -7.26 26.91
C ARG A 76 9.29 -6.69 25.58
N GLY A 77 10.12 -5.64 25.57
CA GLY A 77 10.74 -5.06 24.37
C GLY A 77 10.23 -3.66 24.01
N VAL A 78 10.39 -3.28 22.73
CA VAL A 78 9.99 -1.97 22.22
C VAL A 78 8.47 -1.88 22.13
N LYS A 79 7.88 -0.81 22.67
CA LYS A 79 6.44 -0.56 22.68
C LYS A 79 6.02 0.63 21.85
N ALA A 80 6.87 1.66 21.79
CA ALA A 80 6.60 2.83 20.96
C ALA A 80 7.89 3.45 20.44
N ARG A 81 7.77 4.16 19.31
CA ARG A 81 8.77 5.10 18.83
C ARG A 81 8.08 6.41 18.50
N VAL A 82 8.77 7.52 18.75
CA VAL A 82 8.30 8.88 18.45
C VAL A 82 9.43 9.62 17.77
N GLN A 83 9.18 10.16 16.59
CA GLN A 83 10.13 11.01 15.88
C GLN A 83 9.85 12.47 16.25
N VAL A 84 10.88 13.19 16.68
CA VAL A 84 10.79 14.60 17.08
C VAL A 84 11.76 15.39 16.22
N GLU A 85 11.23 16.30 15.40
CA GLU A 85 12.03 17.31 14.71
C GLU A 85 12.71 18.19 15.75
N ASP A 86 14.02 18.31 15.63
CA ASP A 86 14.83 18.94 16.65
C ASP A 86 14.68 20.46 16.69
N ARG A 87 14.45 21.14 15.56
CA ARG A 87 14.40 22.61 15.52
C ARG A 87 13.08 23.19 16.00
N THR A 88 11.98 22.53 15.66
CA THR A 88 10.60 22.97 15.95
C THR A 88 10.04 22.28 17.18
N GLY A 89 10.55 21.10 17.54
CA GLY A 89 9.93 20.21 18.50
C GLY A 89 8.67 19.51 17.96
N ASP A 90 8.42 19.60 16.65
CA ASP A 90 7.28 18.95 16.03
C ASP A 90 7.47 17.44 16.00
N VAL A 91 6.39 16.72 16.28
CA VAL A 91 6.41 15.26 16.18
C VAL A 91 6.06 14.88 14.75
N LEU A 92 7.08 14.50 13.98
CA LEU A 92 7.00 14.31 12.52
C LEU A 92 6.20 13.07 12.12
N GLU A 93 6.16 12.03 12.97
CA GLU A 93 5.35 10.85 12.66
C GLU A 93 4.98 9.99 13.88
N GLN A 94 3.71 9.55 13.90
CA GLN A 94 3.25 8.32 14.54
C GLN A 94 3.09 7.25 13.45
N SER A 95 4.19 6.74 12.91
CA SER A 95 4.12 5.70 11.87
C SER A 95 3.44 4.44 12.42
N PRO A 96 2.31 3.97 11.84
CA PRO A 96 1.64 2.74 12.27
C PRO A 96 2.53 1.48 12.14
N TYR A 97 3.71 1.59 11.52
CA TYR A 97 4.69 0.53 11.31
C TYR A 97 5.85 0.55 12.30
N ALA A 98 6.01 1.63 13.08
CA ALA A 98 7.03 1.72 14.15
C ALA A 98 6.63 1.00 15.45
N TYR A 99 5.40 0.44 15.49
CA TYR A 99 4.82 -0.23 16.63
C TYR A 99 4.69 -1.73 16.33
N PRO A 100 4.95 -2.64 17.29
CA PRO A 100 4.28 -3.93 17.22
C PRO A 100 2.78 -3.62 17.15
N ARG A 101 2.07 -4.12 16.12
CA ARG A 101 0.60 -4.02 16.02
C ARG A 101 0.00 -4.68 17.26
N THR A 102 -0.14 -3.89 18.32
CA THR A 102 -0.86 -4.25 19.52
C THR A 102 -2.32 -3.96 19.18
N GLY A 103 -3.14 -5.01 19.16
CA GLY A 103 -4.51 -4.98 18.65
C GLY A 103 -5.27 -3.72 19.08
N GLY A 104 -5.96 -3.10 18.12
CA GLY A 104 -6.79 -1.92 18.32
C GLY A 104 -8.03 -2.00 17.42
N ARG A 105 -9.10 -1.30 17.83
CA ARG A 105 -10.30 -1.17 16.99
C ARG A 105 -9.94 -0.43 15.71
N LEU A 106 -10.34 -0.99 14.57
CA LEU A 106 -10.23 -0.36 13.26
C LEU A 106 -10.93 1.00 13.27
N GLY A 107 -10.30 2.02 12.70
CA GLY A 107 -10.96 3.31 12.44
C GLY A 107 -12.12 3.15 11.44
N SER A 108 -13.10 4.05 11.48
CA SER A 108 -14.31 3.98 10.65
C SER A 108 -14.03 3.92 9.15
N ALA A 109 -13.08 4.71 8.64
CA ALA A 109 -12.67 4.68 7.25
C ALA A 109 -12.14 3.29 6.83
N ARG A 110 -11.40 2.62 7.72
CA ARG A 110 -10.85 1.29 7.47
C ARG A 110 -11.93 0.21 7.50
N VAL A 111 -12.90 0.33 8.41
CA VAL A 111 -14.09 -0.55 8.42
C VAL A 111 -14.87 -0.40 7.12
N ASN A 112 -15.11 0.83 6.65
CA ASN A 112 -15.79 1.08 5.39
C ASN A 112 -15.02 0.45 4.20
N ALA A 113 -13.69 0.58 4.17
CA ALA A 113 -12.87 -0.06 3.14
C ALA A 113 -12.96 -1.61 3.18
N GLU A 114 -12.93 -2.23 4.37
CA GLU A 114 -13.15 -3.68 4.52
C GLU A 114 -14.52 -4.12 4.01
N LEU A 115 -15.58 -3.37 4.35
CA LEU A 115 -16.95 -3.68 3.91
C LEU A 115 -17.11 -3.54 2.38
N ILE A 116 -16.53 -2.51 1.78
CA ILE A 116 -16.53 -2.34 0.33
C ILE A 116 -15.74 -3.47 -0.33
N ALA A 117 -14.55 -3.81 0.19
CA ALA A 117 -13.76 -4.93 -0.33
C ALA A 117 -14.53 -6.27 -0.23
N LEU A 118 -15.27 -6.51 0.85
CA LEU A 118 -16.15 -7.68 0.98
C LEU A 118 -17.29 -7.64 -0.06
N ALA A 119 -17.94 -6.50 -0.25
CA ALA A 119 -18.98 -6.35 -1.29
C ALA A 119 -18.42 -6.62 -2.69
N LEU A 120 -17.24 -6.10 -3.01
CA LEU A 120 -16.53 -6.35 -4.27
C LEU A 120 -16.19 -7.83 -4.44
N THR A 121 -15.75 -8.50 -3.38
CA THR A 121 -15.53 -9.96 -3.36
C THR A 121 -16.80 -10.72 -3.76
N ILE A 122 -17.94 -10.36 -3.18
CA ILE A 122 -19.25 -10.97 -3.48
C ILE A 122 -19.65 -10.71 -4.95
N VAL A 123 -19.46 -9.47 -5.43
CA VAL A 123 -19.73 -9.11 -6.84
C VAL A 123 -18.86 -9.93 -7.79
N LEU A 124 -17.55 -10.03 -7.53
CA LEU A 124 -16.63 -10.77 -8.37
C LEU A 124 -16.99 -12.27 -8.41
N LEU A 125 -17.31 -12.88 -7.26
CA LEU A 125 -17.82 -14.25 -7.20
C LEU A 125 -19.12 -14.40 -7.99
N GLY A 126 -20.09 -13.52 -7.74
CA GLY A 126 -21.40 -13.58 -8.40
C GLY A 126 -21.33 -13.50 -9.92
N PHE A 127 -20.36 -12.77 -10.48
CA PHE A 127 -20.22 -12.62 -11.93
C PHE A 127 -19.38 -13.71 -12.60
N PHE A 128 -18.35 -14.25 -11.93
CA PHE A 128 -17.34 -15.11 -12.58
C PHE A 128 -17.30 -16.56 -12.06
N PHE A 129 -17.85 -16.83 -10.87
CA PHE A 129 -17.93 -18.18 -10.34
C PHE A 129 -19.00 -18.99 -11.08
N ASP A 130 -18.61 -20.17 -11.58
CA ASP A 130 -19.54 -21.08 -12.24
C ASP A 130 -20.20 -22.00 -11.21
N PHE A 131 -21.37 -21.58 -10.71
CA PHE A 131 -22.16 -22.34 -9.72
C PHE A 131 -22.70 -23.67 -10.26
N ARG A 132 -22.82 -23.82 -11.59
CA ARG A 132 -23.28 -25.07 -12.20
C ARG A 132 -22.17 -26.12 -12.25
N ARG A 133 -20.91 -25.68 -12.25
CA ARG A 133 -19.73 -26.55 -12.33
C ARG A 133 -18.66 -26.05 -11.33
N PRO A 134 -18.89 -26.24 -10.02
CA PRO A 134 -18.06 -25.63 -8.97
C PRO A 134 -16.59 -26.08 -9.02
N LEU A 135 -16.32 -27.33 -9.43
CA LEU A 135 -14.98 -27.94 -9.45
C LEU A 135 -14.13 -27.57 -10.67
N ARG A 136 -14.49 -26.51 -11.40
CA ARG A 136 -13.67 -26.01 -12.52
C ARG A 136 -12.40 -25.36 -12.01
N TRP A 137 -11.28 -25.61 -12.69
CA TRP A 137 -9.99 -24.97 -12.41
C TRP A 137 -10.08 -23.44 -12.32
N ARG A 138 -10.89 -22.80 -13.17
CA ARG A 138 -11.14 -21.35 -13.12
C ARG A 138 -11.75 -20.88 -11.80
N ASN A 139 -12.66 -21.67 -11.22
CA ASN A 139 -13.27 -21.33 -9.93
C ASN A 139 -12.22 -21.48 -8.82
N ALA A 140 -11.34 -22.48 -8.91
CA ALA A 140 -10.22 -22.61 -7.98
C ALA A 140 -9.25 -21.41 -8.08
N ASP A 141 -8.96 -20.92 -9.30
CA ASP A 141 -8.17 -19.70 -9.51
C ASP A 141 -8.83 -18.47 -8.84
N LEU A 142 -10.15 -18.32 -9.00
CA LEU A 142 -10.91 -17.22 -8.38
C LEU A 142 -10.92 -17.32 -6.84
N VAL A 143 -11.14 -18.52 -6.29
CA VAL A 143 -11.14 -18.75 -4.84
C VAL A 143 -9.74 -18.54 -4.26
N ALA A 144 -8.68 -18.99 -4.94
CA ALA A 144 -7.30 -18.75 -4.52
C ALA A 144 -6.95 -17.25 -4.52
N LEU A 145 -7.41 -16.48 -5.52
CA LEU A 145 -7.24 -15.03 -5.50
C LEU A 145 -7.96 -14.40 -4.31
N LEU A 146 -9.23 -14.73 -4.09
CA LEU A 146 -10.05 -14.13 -3.05
C LEU A 146 -9.67 -14.58 -1.63
N SER A 147 -9.03 -15.73 -1.47
CA SER A 147 -8.56 -16.22 -0.17
C SER A 147 -7.45 -15.33 0.43
N LEU A 148 -6.75 -14.53 -0.39
CA LEU A 148 -5.84 -13.49 0.09
C LEU A 148 -6.56 -12.49 1.02
N GLY A 149 -7.87 -12.30 0.87
CA GLY A 149 -8.68 -11.45 1.75
C GLY A 149 -8.70 -11.96 3.20
N ALA A 150 -8.59 -13.27 3.42
CA ALA A 150 -8.48 -13.84 4.77
C ALA A 150 -7.16 -13.43 5.44
N ALA A 151 -6.05 -13.44 4.68
CA ALA A 151 -4.77 -12.97 5.18
C ALA A 151 -4.82 -11.47 5.53
N VAL A 152 -5.39 -10.64 4.66
CA VAL A 152 -5.60 -9.20 4.94
C VAL A 152 -6.43 -9.01 6.22
N ALA A 153 -7.55 -9.71 6.35
CA ALA A 153 -8.43 -9.59 7.52
C ALA A 153 -7.74 -10.00 8.83
N LEU A 154 -6.94 -11.08 8.82
CA LEU A 154 -6.15 -11.52 9.97
C LEU A 154 -5.02 -10.55 10.31
N PHE A 155 -4.33 -10.03 9.30
CA PHE A 155 -3.26 -9.06 9.47
C PHE A 155 -3.80 -7.79 10.14
N ASP A 156 -4.98 -7.34 9.72
CA ASP A 156 -5.65 -6.15 10.24
C ASP A 156 -6.22 -6.34 11.65
N ARG A 157 -6.51 -7.59 12.02
CA ARG A 157 -6.90 -7.97 13.39
C ARG A 157 -5.69 -8.22 14.31
N GLY A 158 -4.46 -7.98 13.86
CA GLY A 158 -3.26 -8.10 14.68
C GLY A 158 -2.70 -9.52 14.79
N HIS A 159 -2.97 -10.38 13.80
CA HIS A 159 -2.43 -11.74 13.72
C HIS A 159 -1.38 -11.91 12.59
N PRO A 160 -0.29 -11.12 12.55
CA PRO A 160 0.66 -11.14 11.45
C PRO A 160 1.40 -12.49 11.30
N LEU A 161 1.65 -13.19 12.41
CA LEU A 161 2.32 -14.49 12.41
C LEU A 161 1.51 -15.59 11.71
N VAL A 162 0.19 -15.41 11.59
CA VAL A 162 -0.69 -16.32 10.86
C VAL A 162 -0.98 -15.76 9.47
N ALA A 163 -1.26 -14.46 9.39
CA ALA A 163 -1.63 -13.80 8.15
C ALA A 163 -0.53 -13.86 7.09
N VAL A 164 0.73 -13.59 7.46
CA VAL A 164 1.84 -13.55 6.48
C VAL A 164 2.08 -14.93 5.86
N PRO A 165 2.20 -16.03 6.63
CA PRO A 165 2.27 -17.36 6.04
C PRO A 165 1.07 -17.73 5.16
N LEU A 166 -0.13 -17.27 5.52
CA LEU A 166 -1.38 -17.60 4.80
C LEU A 166 -1.42 -17.02 3.37
N VAL A 167 -0.62 -16.00 3.06
CA VAL A 167 -0.50 -15.45 1.71
C VAL A 167 0.19 -16.41 0.74
N TYR A 168 1.14 -17.23 1.21
CA TYR A 168 1.96 -18.04 0.31
C TYR A 168 1.21 -19.16 -0.43
N PRO A 169 0.33 -19.97 0.20
CA PRO A 169 -0.37 -21.04 -0.50
C PRO A 169 -1.15 -20.58 -1.75
N PRO A 170 -2.03 -19.54 -1.69
CA PRO A 170 -2.70 -19.06 -2.90
C PRO A 170 -1.73 -18.45 -3.92
N LEU A 171 -0.67 -17.75 -3.50
CA LEU A 171 0.31 -17.20 -4.44
C LEU A 171 1.12 -18.28 -5.16
N VAL A 172 1.56 -19.33 -4.45
CA VAL A 172 2.26 -20.47 -5.05
C VAL A 172 1.35 -21.19 -6.03
N TYR A 173 0.09 -21.41 -5.65
CA TYR A 173 -0.92 -21.98 -6.54
C TYR A 173 -1.11 -21.12 -7.80
N LEU A 174 -1.41 -19.82 -7.64
CA LEU A 174 -1.65 -18.91 -8.76
C LEU A 174 -0.43 -18.77 -9.66
N GLY A 175 0.78 -18.66 -9.08
CA GLY A 175 2.04 -18.61 -9.82
C GLY A 175 2.27 -19.87 -10.65
N ALA A 176 2.09 -21.05 -10.04
CA ALA A 176 2.19 -22.33 -10.75
C ALA A 176 1.12 -22.46 -11.86
N ARG A 177 -0.12 -22.01 -11.60
CA ARG A 177 -1.22 -22.03 -12.57
C ARG A 177 -0.95 -21.09 -13.74
N LEU A 178 -0.47 -19.87 -13.50
CA LEU A 178 -0.09 -18.92 -14.54
C LEU A 178 1.07 -19.44 -15.38
N ALA A 179 2.10 -20.02 -14.75
CA ALA A 179 3.22 -20.65 -15.47
C ALA A 179 2.73 -21.82 -16.34
N TRP A 180 1.90 -22.71 -15.79
CA TRP A 180 1.33 -23.83 -16.53
C TRP A 180 0.49 -23.39 -17.74
N LEU A 181 -0.31 -22.32 -17.59
CA LEU A 181 -1.08 -21.74 -18.69
C LEU A 181 -0.20 -21.05 -19.73
N GLY A 182 0.84 -20.33 -19.30
CA GLY A 182 1.75 -19.60 -20.18
C GLY A 182 2.69 -20.49 -20.99
N PHE A 183 3.14 -21.62 -20.42
CA PHE A 183 4.05 -22.56 -21.10
C PHE A 183 3.33 -23.67 -21.87
N ARG A 184 2.04 -23.92 -21.64
CA ARG A 184 1.27 -24.82 -22.51
C ARG A 184 1.03 -24.16 -23.86
N ARG A 185 1.21 -24.93 -24.95
CA ARG A 185 0.69 -24.52 -26.28
C ARG A 185 -0.80 -24.23 -26.12
N ALA A 186 -1.17 -22.98 -26.36
CA ALA A 186 -2.55 -22.53 -26.27
C ALA A 186 -3.36 -23.25 -27.34
N ASP A 187 -4.26 -24.13 -26.90
CA ASP A 187 -5.37 -24.54 -27.75
C ASP A 187 -6.27 -23.31 -27.89
N ARG A 188 -6.32 -22.74 -29.10
CA ARG A 188 -7.16 -21.56 -29.42
C ARG A 188 -8.66 -21.82 -29.20
N SER A 189 -9.03 -23.07 -28.93
CA SER A 189 -10.37 -23.56 -28.61
C SER A 189 -10.77 -23.42 -27.13
N GLY A 190 -9.90 -22.84 -26.28
CA GLY A 190 -10.15 -22.68 -24.85
C GLY A 190 -11.54 -22.11 -24.53
N SER A 191 -12.25 -22.74 -23.59
CA SER A 191 -13.60 -22.33 -23.17
C SER A 191 -13.62 -20.83 -22.81
N PRO A 192 -14.56 -20.04 -23.36
CA PRO A 192 -14.58 -18.61 -23.11
C PRO A 192 -14.63 -18.34 -21.60
N LEU A 193 -13.82 -17.37 -21.14
CA LEU A 193 -14.12 -16.64 -19.90
C LEU A 193 -15.62 -16.31 -19.94
N GLY A 194 -16.37 -16.94 -19.04
CA GLY A 194 -17.82 -17.06 -19.13
C GLY A 194 -18.44 -16.46 -17.89
N THR A 195 -19.22 -15.42 -18.09
CA THR A 195 -20.12 -14.80 -17.11
C THR A 195 -21.56 -14.93 -17.62
N TRP A 196 -22.51 -15.07 -16.69
CA TRP A 196 -23.94 -15.06 -17.02
C TRP A 196 -24.42 -13.68 -17.51
N ALA A 197 -23.68 -12.62 -17.19
CA ALA A 197 -24.09 -11.25 -17.48
C ALA A 197 -24.00 -10.91 -18.99
N GLY A 198 -25.06 -10.28 -19.52
CA GLY A 198 -25.06 -9.69 -20.85
C GLY A 198 -24.17 -8.44 -20.94
N ASN A 199 -23.82 -8.00 -22.16
CA ASN A 199 -22.95 -6.84 -22.37
C ASN A 199 -23.47 -5.56 -21.70
N ARG A 200 -24.79 -5.33 -21.71
CA ARG A 200 -25.40 -4.16 -21.06
C ARG A 200 -25.14 -4.13 -19.55
N VAL A 201 -25.30 -5.28 -18.90
CA VAL A 201 -25.04 -5.43 -17.45
C VAL A 201 -23.57 -5.19 -17.14
N LEU A 202 -22.65 -5.72 -17.97
CA LEU A 202 -21.22 -5.49 -17.80
C LEU A 202 -20.85 -4.01 -17.97
N VAL A 203 -21.40 -3.31 -18.97
CA VAL A 203 -21.11 -1.89 -19.19
C VAL A 203 -21.64 -1.02 -18.06
N VAL A 204 -22.92 -1.19 -17.68
CA VAL A 204 -23.54 -0.41 -16.60
C VAL A 204 -22.86 -0.71 -15.26
N GLY A 205 -22.60 -1.98 -14.98
CA GLY A 205 -21.92 -2.38 -13.74
C GLY A 205 -20.46 -1.92 -13.70
N LEU A 206 -19.72 -1.96 -14.81
CA LEU A 206 -18.38 -1.40 -14.89
C LEU A 206 -18.41 0.11 -14.61
N ALA A 207 -19.32 0.85 -15.23
CA ALA A 207 -19.46 2.29 -14.98
C ALA A 207 -19.76 2.54 -13.49
N ALA A 208 -20.72 1.83 -12.90
CA ALA A 208 -21.08 1.96 -11.49
C ALA A 208 -19.89 1.63 -10.56
N LEU A 209 -19.14 0.57 -10.85
CA LEU A 209 -17.94 0.21 -10.10
C LEU A 209 -16.86 1.29 -10.20
N VAL A 210 -16.58 1.81 -11.40
CA VAL A 210 -15.59 2.89 -11.61
C VAL A 210 -15.99 4.14 -10.82
N PHE A 211 -17.23 4.61 -10.94
CA PHE A 211 -17.71 5.78 -10.20
C PHE A 211 -17.66 5.55 -8.68
N GLY A 212 -18.10 4.38 -8.20
CA GLY A 212 -18.07 4.04 -6.78
C GLY A 212 -16.65 4.00 -6.22
N ARG A 213 -15.69 3.46 -6.98
CA ARG A 213 -14.27 3.41 -6.62
C ARG A 213 -13.65 4.80 -6.51
N ILE A 214 -13.90 5.66 -7.50
CA ILE A 214 -13.43 7.05 -7.49
C ILE A 214 -14.03 7.81 -6.30
N ALA A 215 -15.34 7.68 -6.07
CA ALA A 215 -16.00 8.31 -4.93
C ALA A 215 -15.43 7.82 -3.60
N ALA A 216 -15.24 6.51 -3.43
CA ALA A 216 -14.63 5.95 -2.23
C ALA A 216 -13.19 6.45 -2.02
N ASN A 217 -12.38 6.50 -3.08
CA ASN A 217 -11.03 7.05 -3.01
C ASN A 217 -11.03 8.51 -2.51
N LEU A 218 -11.92 9.36 -3.05
CA LEU A 218 -11.97 10.78 -2.68
C LEU A 218 -12.54 11.02 -1.28
N LEU A 219 -13.48 10.19 -0.82
CA LEU A 219 -14.21 10.40 0.44
C LEU A 219 -13.56 9.75 1.66
N ILE A 220 -12.95 8.58 1.48
CA ILE A 220 -12.43 7.76 2.58
C ILE A 220 -11.01 7.23 2.32
N GLY A 221 -10.43 7.51 1.15
CA GLY A 221 -9.06 7.12 0.84
C GLY A 221 -8.05 7.82 1.74
N GLY A 222 -7.02 7.09 2.12
CA GLY A 222 -5.88 7.60 2.89
C GLY A 222 -4.62 7.56 2.04
N VAL A 223 -3.64 8.38 2.39
CA VAL A 223 -2.32 8.36 1.74
C VAL A 223 -1.30 7.89 2.78
N GLY A 224 -0.69 6.75 2.51
CA GLY A 224 0.40 6.22 3.34
C GLY A 224 1.74 6.84 2.97
N ASP A 225 2.76 6.50 3.77
CA ASP A 225 4.18 6.77 3.53
C ASP A 225 4.60 6.56 2.07
N VAL A 226 4.18 5.46 1.44
CA VAL A 226 4.46 5.14 0.04
C VAL A 226 3.95 6.23 -0.93
N GLY A 227 2.72 6.71 -0.71
CA GLY A 227 2.11 7.76 -1.52
C GLY A 227 2.81 9.10 -1.32
N TYR A 228 3.15 9.43 -0.07
CA TYR A 228 3.92 10.64 0.27
C TYR A 228 5.31 10.62 -0.34
N ALA A 229 6.06 9.52 -0.21
CA ALA A 229 7.38 9.36 -0.82
C ALA A 229 7.33 9.52 -2.34
N SER A 230 6.27 9.03 -2.99
CA SER A 230 6.10 9.16 -4.44
C SER A 230 5.89 10.60 -4.89
N VAL A 231 5.05 11.35 -4.17
CA VAL A 231 4.81 12.78 -4.45
C VAL A 231 6.02 13.63 -4.07
N PHE A 232 6.70 13.31 -2.97
CA PHE A 232 7.90 14.02 -2.55
C PHE A 232 9.04 13.86 -3.56
N GLY A 233 9.28 12.66 -4.08
CA GLY A 233 10.28 12.46 -5.12
C GLY A 233 9.90 13.20 -6.41
N ALA A 234 8.61 13.30 -6.75
CA ALA A 234 8.15 14.13 -7.86
C ALA A 234 8.43 15.63 -7.62
N ALA A 235 8.13 16.14 -6.42
CA ALA A 235 8.43 17.51 -6.03
C ALA A 235 9.94 17.79 -6.05
N SER A 236 10.76 16.82 -5.64
CA SER A 236 12.22 16.92 -5.70
C SER A 236 12.71 17.10 -7.14
N ILE A 237 12.15 16.35 -8.10
CA ILE A 237 12.46 16.54 -9.53
C ILE A 237 12.04 17.94 -10.00
N HIS A 238 10.82 18.36 -9.64
CA HIS A 238 10.25 19.65 -10.03
C HIS A 238 11.11 20.83 -9.51
N GLU A 239 11.56 20.77 -8.27
CA GLU A 239 12.33 21.82 -7.60
C GLU A 239 13.86 21.71 -7.85
N GLY A 240 14.32 20.66 -8.53
CA GLY A 240 15.74 20.41 -8.80
C GLY A 240 16.54 19.93 -7.59
N TRP A 241 15.87 19.30 -6.63
CA TRP A 241 16.48 18.76 -5.42
C TRP A 241 17.06 17.36 -5.68
N PRO A 242 18.11 16.95 -4.95
CA PRO A 242 18.63 15.59 -5.05
C PRO A 242 17.55 14.54 -4.70
N LEU A 243 17.38 13.54 -5.57
CA LEU A 243 16.41 12.45 -5.39
C LEU A 243 16.80 11.43 -4.32
N TYR A 244 18.11 11.14 -4.25
CA TYR A 244 18.65 10.06 -3.43
C TYR A 244 19.57 10.67 -2.37
N VAL A 245 18.98 10.91 -1.21
CA VAL A 245 19.67 11.43 -0.04
C VAL A 245 19.50 10.43 1.09
N ALA A 246 20.58 10.19 1.83
CA ALA A 246 20.47 9.38 3.04
C ALA A 246 19.64 10.16 4.06
N ASP A 247 18.36 9.80 4.17
CA ASP A 247 17.43 10.34 5.16
C ASP A 247 16.71 9.19 5.91
N HIS A 248 16.04 9.51 7.00
CA HIS A 248 15.28 8.52 7.79
C HIS A 248 13.81 8.41 7.46
N ALA A 249 13.31 9.35 6.67
CA ALA A 249 11.95 9.31 6.18
C ALA A 249 11.79 8.33 4.99
N HIS A 250 12.91 7.78 4.49
CA HIS A 250 12.96 6.86 3.36
C HIS A 250 12.24 7.43 2.12
N LEU A 251 12.35 8.74 1.90
CA LEU A 251 11.66 9.41 0.79
C LEU A 251 12.31 9.09 -0.56
N ASP A 252 13.52 8.55 -0.52
CA ASP A 252 14.35 8.10 -1.64
C ASP A 252 14.17 6.62 -2.01
N THR A 253 13.11 5.97 -1.51
CA THR A 253 12.89 4.52 -1.63
C THR A 253 12.65 4.02 -3.07
N TYR A 254 12.15 4.86 -3.98
CA TYR A 254 11.64 4.41 -5.27
C TYR A 254 12.52 4.83 -6.46
N GLY A 255 12.44 4.03 -7.52
CA GLY A 255 13.11 4.35 -8.78
C GLY A 255 12.57 5.63 -9.41
N PRO A 256 13.36 6.32 -10.25
CA PRO A 256 13.02 7.66 -10.74
C PRO A 256 11.78 7.66 -11.64
N ILE A 257 11.46 6.53 -12.28
CA ILE A 257 10.25 6.37 -13.09
C ILE A 257 8.98 6.53 -12.24
N THR A 258 8.99 6.08 -10.98
CA THR A 258 7.86 6.28 -10.07
C THR A 258 7.62 7.76 -9.84
N TYR A 259 8.67 8.52 -9.52
CA TYR A 259 8.56 9.96 -9.30
C TYR A 259 8.10 10.72 -10.54
N LEU A 260 8.66 10.38 -11.71
CA LEU A 260 8.22 10.94 -13.00
C LEU A 260 6.75 10.66 -13.30
N ALA A 261 6.24 9.50 -12.92
CA ALA A 261 4.81 9.17 -13.11
C ALA A 261 3.90 10.00 -12.20
N TYR A 262 4.40 10.52 -11.08
CA TYR A 262 3.66 11.40 -10.17
C TYR A 262 3.81 12.88 -10.52
N LEU A 263 4.84 13.26 -11.29
CA LEU A 263 5.18 14.64 -11.64
C LEU A 263 4.01 15.46 -12.23
N PRO A 264 3.18 14.94 -13.16
CA PRO A 264 2.06 15.72 -13.68
C PRO A 264 1.04 16.11 -12.60
N PHE A 265 0.84 15.25 -11.60
CA PHE A 265 -0.13 15.47 -10.53
C PHE A 265 0.43 16.40 -9.45
N GLU A 266 1.70 16.24 -9.12
CA GLU A 266 2.43 17.16 -8.24
C GLU A 266 2.44 18.58 -8.84
N HIS A 267 2.66 18.72 -10.14
CA HIS A 267 2.66 20.03 -10.79
C HIS A 267 1.29 20.75 -10.70
N ILE A 268 0.17 20.01 -10.75
CA ILE A 268 -1.18 20.58 -10.59
C ILE A 268 -1.50 20.84 -9.12
N TRP A 269 -1.08 19.94 -8.22
CA TRP A 269 -1.28 20.03 -6.78
C TRP A 269 0.05 19.88 -6.03
N PRO A 270 0.85 20.96 -5.94
CA PRO A 270 2.20 20.89 -5.38
C PRO A 270 2.21 20.45 -3.93
N LEU A 271 3.27 19.74 -3.54
CA LEU A 271 3.47 19.35 -2.16
C LEU A 271 3.80 20.58 -1.31
N LYS A 272 2.87 20.99 -0.45
CA LYS A 272 3.04 22.20 0.39
C LYS A 272 3.64 21.93 1.76
N ASN A 273 3.36 20.76 2.33
CA ASN A 273 3.90 20.33 3.61
C ASN A 273 3.87 18.79 3.71
N LEU A 274 4.70 18.23 4.59
CA LEU A 274 4.79 16.79 4.87
C LEU A 274 3.78 16.32 5.92
N VAL A 275 2.75 17.12 6.21
CA VAL A 275 1.75 16.77 7.21
C VAL A 275 0.84 15.70 6.61
N HIS A 276 0.71 14.58 7.33
CA HIS A 276 -0.16 13.47 6.97
C HIS A 276 -1.64 13.88 7.02
N GLY A 277 -2.14 14.34 5.88
CA GLY A 277 -3.52 14.72 5.66
C GLY A 277 -4.00 14.26 4.28
N TYR A 278 -4.74 15.14 3.60
CA TYR A 278 -5.21 14.90 2.24
C TYR A 278 -4.17 15.37 1.23
N LEU A 279 -3.68 14.47 0.37
CA LEU A 279 -2.67 14.77 -0.64
C LEU A 279 -3.25 14.59 -2.05
N PRO A 280 -3.81 15.66 -2.67
CA PRO A 280 -4.55 15.54 -3.93
C PRO A 280 -3.76 14.89 -5.07
N ALA A 281 -2.45 15.17 -5.16
CA ALA A 281 -1.58 14.58 -6.17
C ALA A 281 -1.56 13.03 -6.10
N ALA A 282 -1.50 12.45 -4.90
CA ALA A 282 -1.50 11.01 -4.73
C ALA A 282 -2.85 10.38 -5.09
N HIS A 283 -3.96 11.03 -4.72
CA HIS A 283 -5.30 10.61 -5.12
C HIS A 283 -5.49 10.63 -6.65
N ALA A 284 -5.11 11.73 -7.28
CA ALA A 284 -5.21 11.88 -8.72
C ALA A 284 -4.36 10.84 -9.46
N ALA A 285 -3.13 10.59 -8.99
CA ALA A 285 -2.25 9.56 -9.53
C ALA A 285 -2.87 8.16 -9.42
N ALA A 286 -3.30 7.75 -8.23
CA ALA A 286 -3.88 6.43 -7.99
C ALA A 286 -5.15 6.18 -8.82
N ILE A 287 -6.05 7.16 -8.90
CA ILE A 287 -7.25 7.10 -9.76
C ILE A 287 -6.85 6.94 -11.22
N THR A 288 -5.87 7.72 -11.67
CA THR A 288 -5.42 7.68 -13.07
C THR A 288 -4.83 6.31 -13.41
N PHE A 289 -3.99 5.74 -12.53
CA PHE A 289 -3.40 4.43 -12.76
C PHE A 289 -4.46 3.31 -12.79
N ASP A 290 -5.45 3.36 -11.90
CA ASP A 290 -6.58 2.40 -11.88
C ASP A 290 -7.38 2.48 -13.19
N VAL A 291 -7.76 3.69 -13.63
CA VAL A 291 -8.55 3.91 -14.84
C VAL A 291 -7.77 3.51 -16.10
N LEU A 292 -6.51 3.92 -16.23
CA LEU A 292 -5.68 3.55 -17.37
C LEU A 292 -5.45 2.03 -17.44
N THR A 293 -5.32 1.35 -16.29
CA THR A 293 -5.22 -0.11 -16.26
C THR A 293 -6.51 -0.76 -16.78
N MET A 294 -7.68 -0.28 -16.36
CA MET A 294 -8.97 -0.77 -16.87
C MET A 294 -9.13 -0.53 -18.37
N LEU A 295 -8.75 0.65 -18.87
CA LEU A 295 -8.75 0.95 -20.31
C LEU A 295 -7.79 0.02 -21.08
N GLY A 296 -6.59 -0.20 -20.55
CA GLY A 296 -5.63 -1.13 -21.10
C GLY A 296 -6.17 -2.56 -21.17
N LEU A 297 -6.88 -3.02 -20.15
CA LEU A 297 -7.54 -4.34 -20.13
C LEU A 297 -8.71 -4.43 -21.13
N LEU A 298 -9.49 -3.35 -21.32
CA LEU A 298 -10.51 -3.27 -22.37
C LEU A 298 -9.88 -3.47 -23.75
N ILE A 299 -8.79 -2.75 -24.02
CA ILE A 299 -8.06 -2.80 -25.30
C ILE A 299 -7.44 -4.19 -25.49
N LEU A 300 -6.71 -4.69 -24.50
CA LEU A 300 -6.03 -5.98 -24.54
C LEU A 300 -7.02 -7.11 -24.81
N GLY A 301 -8.10 -7.21 -24.04
CA GLY A 301 -9.11 -8.25 -24.24
C GLY A 301 -9.79 -8.14 -25.61
N SER A 302 -10.01 -6.92 -26.11
CA SER A 302 -10.56 -6.69 -27.45
C SER A 302 -9.63 -7.18 -28.55
N ARG A 303 -8.31 -7.00 -28.39
CA ARG A 303 -7.29 -7.47 -29.35
C ARG A 303 -7.08 -8.98 -29.29
N LEU A 304 -7.11 -9.56 -28.09
CA LEU A 304 -6.89 -11.00 -27.91
C LEU A 304 -8.07 -11.85 -28.40
N ARG A 305 -9.30 -11.33 -28.33
CA ARG A 305 -10.48 -12.07 -28.79
C ARG A 305 -11.61 -11.19 -29.30
N ASP A 306 -12.21 -10.39 -28.42
CA ASP A 306 -13.40 -9.63 -28.72
C ASP A 306 -13.68 -8.55 -27.65
N ARG A 307 -14.54 -7.57 -27.99
CA ARG A 307 -14.93 -6.49 -27.07
C ARG A 307 -15.54 -6.99 -25.76
N ARG A 308 -16.18 -8.16 -25.77
CA ARG A 308 -16.80 -8.74 -24.57
C ARG A 308 -15.73 -9.23 -23.60
N LEU A 309 -14.64 -9.83 -24.08
CA LEU A 309 -13.48 -10.19 -23.26
C LEU A 309 -12.87 -8.94 -22.63
N GLY A 310 -12.67 -7.88 -23.43
CA GLY A 310 -12.23 -6.59 -22.91
C GLY A 310 -13.08 -6.11 -21.73
N LEU A 311 -14.40 -6.04 -21.93
CA LEU A 311 -15.36 -5.65 -20.88
C LEU A 311 -15.26 -6.54 -19.64
N MET A 312 -15.11 -7.86 -19.82
CA MET A 312 -14.99 -8.79 -18.70
C MET A 312 -13.70 -8.59 -17.91
N LEU A 313 -12.56 -8.32 -18.57
CA LEU A 313 -11.29 -8.07 -17.89
C LEU A 313 -11.33 -6.76 -17.08
N ALA A 314 -11.85 -5.68 -17.67
CA ALA A 314 -12.00 -4.41 -16.97
C ALA A 314 -13.01 -4.48 -15.84
N PHE A 315 -14.13 -5.19 -16.02
CA PHE A 315 -15.09 -5.44 -14.95
C PHE A 315 -14.46 -6.26 -13.81
N ALA A 316 -13.72 -7.33 -14.13
CA ALA A 316 -13.03 -8.13 -13.12
C ALA A 316 -12.00 -7.30 -12.35
N TRP A 317 -11.27 -6.41 -13.02
CA TRP A 317 -10.38 -5.44 -12.36
C TRP A 317 -11.13 -4.52 -11.41
N ALA A 318 -12.21 -3.90 -11.87
CA ALA A 318 -13.02 -2.96 -11.08
C ALA A 318 -13.71 -3.64 -9.89
N ALA A 319 -14.12 -4.90 -10.06
CA ALA A 319 -14.75 -5.72 -9.02
C ALA A 319 -13.73 -6.42 -8.11
N CYS A 320 -12.42 -6.33 -8.39
CA CYS A 320 -11.41 -6.97 -7.55
C CYS A 320 -11.22 -6.20 -6.24
N PRO A 321 -11.33 -6.86 -5.07
CA PRO A 321 -11.13 -6.19 -3.78
C PRO A 321 -9.70 -5.68 -3.61
N PHE A 322 -8.70 -6.38 -4.15
CA PHE A 322 -7.30 -6.00 -3.94
C PHE A 322 -6.89 -4.78 -4.76
N THR A 323 -7.39 -4.66 -5.99
CA THR A 323 -7.18 -3.43 -6.78
C THR A 323 -7.86 -2.23 -6.11
N PHE A 324 -9.01 -2.45 -5.47
CA PHE A 324 -9.69 -1.41 -4.68
C PHE A 324 -8.87 -1.00 -3.45
N LEU A 325 -8.32 -1.96 -2.71
CA LEU A 325 -7.48 -1.68 -1.55
C LEU A 325 -6.22 -0.93 -1.93
N THR A 326 -5.61 -1.23 -3.09
CA THR A 326 -4.50 -0.44 -3.63
C THR A 326 -4.95 0.99 -3.97
N LEU A 327 -6.07 1.14 -4.66
CA LEU A 327 -6.62 2.45 -5.02
C LEU A 327 -6.87 3.31 -3.77
N ILE A 328 -7.53 2.78 -2.74
CA ILE A 328 -7.93 3.56 -1.55
C ILE A 328 -6.75 3.91 -0.63
N ALA A 329 -5.63 3.18 -0.77
CA ALA A 329 -4.39 3.46 -0.06
C ALA A 329 -3.50 4.50 -0.76
N ASN A 330 -3.86 4.89 -2.00
CA ASN A 330 -3.16 5.89 -2.80
C ASN A 330 -1.65 5.65 -2.94
N THR A 331 -1.26 4.38 -3.05
CA THR A 331 0.13 3.95 -3.20
C THR A 331 0.54 3.90 -4.66
N ASN A 332 1.85 3.89 -4.89
CA ASN A 332 2.43 3.72 -6.22
C ASN A 332 2.33 2.27 -6.74
N ASP A 333 1.81 1.32 -5.96
CA ASP A 333 1.63 -0.08 -6.37
C ASP A 333 0.73 -0.20 -7.60
N GLY A 334 -0.15 0.78 -7.83
CA GLY A 334 -0.99 0.87 -9.04
C GLY A 334 -0.21 1.03 -10.35
N LEU A 335 1.06 1.48 -10.31
CA LEU A 335 1.92 1.61 -11.50
C LEU A 335 2.33 0.26 -12.08
N VAL A 336 2.60 -0.73 -11.22
CA VAL A 336 3.04 -2.06 -11.66
C VAL A 336 2.04 -2.72 -12.61
N PRO A 337 0.75 -2.87 -12.26
CA PRO A 337 -0.22 -3.45 -13.18
C PRO A 337 -0.47 -2.56 -14.40
N LEU A 338 -0.42 -1.23 -14.27
CA LEU A 338 -0.53 -0.32 -15.41
C LEU A 338 0.56 -0.61 -16.45
N PHE A 339 1.83 -0.66 -16.04
CA PHE A 339 2.95 -0.92 -16.96
C PHE A 339 2.91 -2.33 -17.54
N VAL A 340 2.54 -3.34 -16.74
CA VAL A 340 2.36 -4.72 -17.25
C VAL A 340 1.28 -4.76 -18.32
N VAL A 341 0.11 -4.16 -18.08
CA VAL A 341 -0.99 -4.13 -19.05
C VAL A 341 -0.61 -3.31 -20.28
N ALA A 342 0.03 -2.15 -20.11
CA ALA A 342 0.50 -1.33 -21.23
C ALA A 342 1.49 -2.09 -22.12
N ALA A 343 2.43 -2.83 -21.53
CA ALA A 343 3.35 -3.69 -22.27
C ALA A 343 2.62 -4.80 -23.04
N LEU A 344 1.65 -5.48 -22.42
CA LEU A 344 0.83 -6.49 -23.10
C LEU A 344 -0.01 -5.90 -24.23
N VAL A 345 -0.53 -4.68 -24.06
CA VAL A 345 -1.23 -3.95 -25.14
C VAL A 345 -0.25 -3.65 -26.28
N ALA A 346 0.96 -3.17 -25.99
CA ALA A 346 1.99 -2.92 -27.00
C ALA A 346 2.37 -4.20 -27.78
N PHE A 347 2.60 -5.32 -27.08
CA PHE A 347 2.93 -6.60 -27.72
C PHE A 347 1.77 -7.27 -28.46
N SER A 348 0.53 -6.90 -28.15
CA SER A 348 -0.66 -7.35 -28.90
C SER A 348 -1.01 -6.43 -30.07
N SER A 349 -0.21 -5.40 -30.32
CA SER A 349 -0.31 -4.59 -31.54
C SER A 349 0.27 -5.36 -32.72
N PRO A 350 -0.39 -5.36 -33.89
CA PRO A 350 0.07 -6.07 -35.09
C PRO A 350 1.43 -5.58 -35.61
#